data_AF-W0TAP4-F1
#
_entry.id   AF-W0TAP4-F1
#
_cell.length_a   1.000
_cell.length_b   1.000
_cell.length_c   1.000
_cell.angle_alpha   90.00
_cell.angle_beta   90.00
_cell.angle_gamma   90.00
#
_symmetry.space_group_name_H-M   'P 1'
#
loop_
_entity.id
_entity.type
_entity.pdbx_description
1 polymer ?
#
loop_
_entity_poly.entity_id
_entity_poly.type
_entity_poly.pdbx_seq_one_letter_code
_entity_poly.pdbx_strand_id
1 'polypeptide(L)'
;MKINLSIPLQAARWFSYLLFLISVEVILVFPLANLLWIDFINRLIPNSTMHLIPLSNMLNSWTIPFDFSVIANSTSIIESDTMVRSDIPLEITINLGIYCTSQKPIESAVLTIDNKSQRLALTCFQNVDFLSTRFTGFDSVSKTIKKDMINEFKFEFPVNPDKKKIHIQLSDYTENHLLDHINAQFSVKYTGFRKFLLKWRITCHIFGTLIFASLISACFLLSFTVAFGYIYVS
;
A
#
# COMPACT_ATOMS: atom_id res chain seq x y z
N MET A 1 16.80 -70.98 8.88
CA MET A 1 16.51 -69.80 8.03
C MET A 1 17.56 -68.73 8.35
N LYS A 2 18.47 -68.40 7.43
CA LYS A 2 19.44 -67.30 7.63
C LYS A 2 18.71 -65.99 7.34
N ILE A 3 18.42 -65.21 8.37
CA ILE A 3 17.83 -63.88 8.21
C ILE A 3 18.96 -62.96 7.71
N ASN A 4 18.84 -62.47 6.47
CA ASN A 4 19.80 -61.51 5.92
C ASN A 4 19.64 -60.16 6.61
N LEU A 5 20.43 -59.94 7.66
CA LEU A 5 20.49 -58.68 8.43
C LEU A 5 21.05 -57.49 7.63
N SER A 6 21.63 -57.73 6.45
CA SER A 6 22.25 -56.67 5.63
C SER A 6 21.25 -55.68 5.04
N ILE A 7 20.07 -56.17 4.62
CA ILE A 7 19.02 -55.36 4.02
C ILE A 7 18.43 -54.33 5.00
N PRO A 8 18.00 -54.71 6.23
CA PRO A 8 17.46 -53.74 7.18
C PRO A 8 18.52 -52.74 7.67
N LEU A 9 19.78 -53.16 7.80
CA LEU A 9 20.86 -52.27 8.21
C LEU A 9 21.19 -51.22 7.13
N GLN A 10 21.13 -51.61 5.85
CA GLN A 10 21.30 -50.67 4.74
C GLN A 10 20.13 -49.68 4.71
N ALA A 11 18.89 -50.16 4.79
CA ALA A 11 17.70 -49.30 4.82
C ALA A 11 17.75 -48.28 5.97
N ALA A 12 18.20 -48.68 7.16
CA ALA A 12 18.36 -47.77 8.30
C ALA A 12 19.37 -46.65 8.03
N ARG A 13 20.48 -46.93 7.33
CA ARG A 13 21.45 -45.90 6.93
C ARG A 13 20.85 -44.89 5.94
N TRP A 14 20.17 -45.37 4.90
CA TRP A 14 19.49 -44.50 3.94
C TRP A 14 18.44 -43.63 4.61
N PHE A 15 17.67 -44.21 5.54
CA PHE A 15 16.67 -43.47 6.30
C PHE A 15 17.31 -42.40 7.19
N SER A 16 18.43 -42.71 7.85
CA SER A 16 19.17 -41.74 8.66
C SER A 16 19.69 -40.56 7.83
N TYR A 17 20.24 -40.81 6.64
CA TYR A 17 20.67 -39.75 5.73
C TYR A 17 19.51 -38.90 5.23
N LEU A 18 18.40 -39.54 4.86
CA LEU A 18 17.19 -38.84 4.42
C LEU A 18 16.62 -37.96 5.54
N LEU A 19 16.55 -38.48 6.77
CA LEU A 19 16.04 -37.74 7.93
C LEU A 19 16.94 -36.55 8.27
N PHE A 20 18.26 -36.71 8.17
CA PHE A 20 19.20 -35.61 8.35
C PHE A 20 19.01 -34.51 7.29
N LEU A 21 18.89 -34.89 6.01
CA LEU A 21 18.64 -33.94 4.92
C LEU A 21 17.33 -33.18 5.12
N ILE A 22 16.24 -33.87 5.50
CA ILE A 22 14.97 -33.23 5.81
C ILE A 22 15.12 -32.26 7.00
N SER A 23 15.86 -32.65 8.04
CA SER A 23 16.11 -31.77 9.18
C SER A 23 16.83 -30.49 8.77
N VAL A 24 17.88 -30.58 7.95
CA VAL A 24 18.61 -29.40 7.45
C VAL A 24 17.70 -28.52 6.61
N GLU A 25 16.89 -29.10 5.73
CA GLU A 25 15.97 -28.34 4.87
C GLU A 25 14.93 -27.59 5.71
N VAL A 26 14.32 -28.25 6.69
CA VAL A 26 13.25 -27.66 7.52
C VAL A 26 13.80 -26.65 8.53
N ILE A 27 14.95 -26.93 9.16
CA ILE A 27 15.49 -26.11 10.27
C ILE A 27 16.31 -24.93 9.76
N LEU A 28 17.03 -25.08 8.65
CA LEU A 28 17.94 -24.05 8.14
C LEU A 28 17.43 -23.41 6.84
N VAL A 29 17.16 -24.22 5.81
CA VAL A 29 16.87 -23.69 4.46
C VAL A 29 15.53 -22.99 4.42
N PHE A 30 14.48 -23.61 4.96
CA PHE A 30 13.12 -23.06 4.93
C PHE A 30 12.98 -21.71 5.66
N PRO A 31 13.45 -21.53 6.92
CA PRO A 31 13.34 -20.22 7.58
C PRO A 31 14.20 -19.15 6.89
N LEU A 32 15.37 -19.52 6.35
CA LEU A 32 16.20 -18.60 5.59
C LEU A 32 15.52 -18.15 4.29
N ALA A 33 14.92 -19.09 3.55
CA ALA A 33 14.17 -18.81 2.34
C ALA A 33 12.98 -17.87 2.60
N ASN A 34 12.26 -18.10 3.70
CA ASN A 34 11.15 -17.25 4.09
C ASN A 34 11.63 -15.82 4.41
N LEU A 35 12.72 -15.68 5.18
CA LEU A 35 13.28 -14.38 5.53
C LEU A 35 13.73 -13.61 4.27
N LEU A 36 14.44 -14.27 3.35
CA LEU A 36 14.87 -13.67 2.08
C LEU A 36 13.69 -13.27 1.21
N TRP A 37 12.63 -14.08 1.16
CA TRP A 37 11.42 -13.73 0.43
C TRP A 37 10.71 -12.50 1.02
N ILE A 38 10.61 -12.42 2.36
CA ILE A 38 10.04 -11.26 3.04
C ILE A 38 10.86 -10.00 2.74
N ASP A 39 12.19 -10.06 2.82
CA ASP A 39 13.07 -8.93 2.47
C ASP A 39 12.90 -8.53 0.99
N PHE A 40 12.85 -9.51 0.08
CA PHE A 40 12.60 -9.26 -1.34
C PHE A 40 11.26 -8.54 -1.58
N ILE A 41 10.18 -9.01 -0.96
CA ILE A 41 8.86 -8.38 -1.11
C ILE A 41 8.83 -6.98 -0.51
N ASN A 42 9.41 -6.78 0.68
CA ASN A 42 9.46 -5.46 1.32
C ASN A 42 10.24 -4.44 0.48
N ARG A 43 11.29 -4.88 -0.23
CA ARG A 43 12.02 -4.02 -1.18
C ARG A 43 11.24 -3.75 -2.46
N LEU A 44 10.44 -4.71 -2.91
CA LEU A 44 9.66 -4.58 -4.15
C LEU A 44 8.40 -3.73 -3.95
N ILE A 45 7.79 -3.82 -2.77
CA ILE A 45 6.55 -3.18 -2.36
C ILE A 45 6.78 -2.61 -0.96
N PRO A 46 7.32 -1.37 -0.86
CA PRO A 46 7.49 -0.74 0.44
C PRO A 46 6.13 -0.60 1.13
N ASN A 47 6.13 -0.77 2.44
CA ASN A 47 4.93 -0.67 3.25
C ASN A 47 4.48 0.80 3.23
N SER A 48 3.57 1.14 2.30
CA SER A 48 3.08 2.51 2.14
C SER A 48 2.11 2.80 3.28
N THR A 49 2.61 3.33 4.39
CA THR A 49 1.75 3.94 5.40
C THR A 49 1.14 5.18 4.76
N MET A 50 -0.16 5.11 4.48
CA MET A 50 -0.89 6.20 3.85
C MET A 50 -1.05 7.35 4.86
N HIS A 51 -0.42 8.48 4.60
CA HIS A 51 -0.67 9.68 5.37
C HIS A 51 -1.95 10.36 4.86
N LEU A 52 -2.93 10.46 5.76
CA LEU A 52 -4.10 11.32 5.60
C LEU A 52 -3.69 12.71 6.07
N ILE A 53 -3.69 13.68 5.16
CA ILE A 53 -3.45 15.08 5.50
C ILE A 53 -4.82 15.77 5.54
N PRO A 54 -5.34 16.11 6.74
CA PRO A 54 -6.54 16.92 6.84
C PRO A 54 -6.23 18.36 6.41
N LEU A 55 -7.01 18.89 5.47
CA LEU A 55 -6.85 20.25 4.93
C LEU A 55 -7.94 21.22 5.44
N SER A 56 -8.63 20.87 6.53
CA SER A 56 -9.89 21.48 6.96
C SER A 56 -9.82 22.96 7.40
N ASN A 57 -8.65 23.59 7.50
CA ASN A 57 -8.50 24.92 8.13
C ASN A 57 -7.86 26.00 7.24
N MET A 58 -7.76 25.82 5.93
CA MET A 58 -7.07 26.79 5.04
C MET A 58 -8.00 27.38 3.98
N LEU A 59 -7.99 28.70 3.80
CA LEU A 59 -8.90 29.45 2.91
C LEU A 59 -8.44 29.45 1.44
N ASN A 60 -9.38 29.18 0.54
CA ASN A 60 -9.51 29.50 -0.90
C ASN A 60 -8.43 29.01 -1.89
N SER A 61 -7.18 28.79 -1.48
CA SER A 61 -6.13 28.25 -2.35
C SER A 61 -5.16 27.42 -1.54
N TRP A 62 -4.90 26.19 -2.00
CA TRP A 62 -4.05 25.25 -1.30
C TRP A 62 -2.88 24.83 -2.17
N THR A 63 -1.68 25.03 -1.64
CA THR A 63 -0.48 24.36 -2.15
C THR A 63 -0.15 23.25 -1.18
N ILE A 64 -0.19 22.00 -1.62
CA ILE A 64 0.24 20.87 -0.80
C ILE A 64 1.72 20.64 -1.09
N PRO A 65 2.64 21.06 -0.19
CA PRO A 65 4.02 20.62 -0.29
C PRO A 65 4.08 19.14 0.10
N PHE A 66 4.79 18.36 -0.70
CA PHE A 66 5.21 17.03 -0.29
C PHE A 66 6.71 16.96 -0.52
N ASP A 67 7.45 16.66 0.54
CA ASP A 67 8.90 16.52 0.48
C ASP A 67 9.21 15.03 0.39
N PHE A 68 9.67 14.60 -0.79
CA PHE A 68 10.22 13.25 -0.97
C PHE A 68 11.74 13.37 -0.95
N SER A 69 12.34 13.08 0.20
CA SER A 69 13.80 13.01 0.32
C SER A 69 14.31 11.64 -0.16
N VAL A 70 15.09 11.63 -1.23
CA VAL A 70 15.78 10.44 -1.72
C VAL A 70 17.13 10.35 -1.00
N ILE A 71 17.17 9.68 0.15
CA ILE A 71 18.43 9.28 0.80
C ILE A 71 18.99 8.08 0.02
N ALA A 72 19.71 8.37 -1.06
CA ALA A 72 20.60 7.41 -1.69
C ALA A 72 21.90 7.32 -0.87
N ASN A 73 21.83 6.82 0.37
CA ASN A 73 23.03 6.30 1.02
C ASN A 73 22.69 5.29 2.11
N SER A 74 23.11 4.05 1.88
CA SER A 74 23.04 2.94 2.81
C SER A 74 24.05 3.14 3.94
N THR A 75 23.68 3.89 4.97
CA THR A 75 24.21 3.70 6.33
C THR A 75 23.19 4.20 7.33
N SER A 76 22.41 3.23 7.84
CA SER A 76 21.71 3.23 9.13
C SER A 76 21.75 4.53 9.95
N ILE A 77 20.72 5.36 9.84
CA ILE A 77 20.16 6.09 10.99
C ILE A 77 18.64 6.14 10.79
N ILE A 78 17.94 5.68 11.82
CA ILE A 78 16.49 5.63 11.94
C ILE A 78 16.00 7.08 12.08
N GLU A 79 15.31 7.58 11.07
CA GLU A 79 14.23 8.54 11.27
C GLU A 79 13.16 8.29 10.21
N SER A 80 11.97 8.01 10.72
CA SER A 80 10.80 7.58 9.99
C SER A 80 10.29 8.70 9.10
N ASP A 81 10.72 8.68 7.84
CA ASP A 81 9.97 9.30 6.76
C ASP A 81 9.91 8.29 5.61
N THR A 82 8.69 7.95 5.19
CA THR A 82 8.50 6.82 4.26
C THR A 82 8.94 7.21 2.86
N MET A 83 10.17 6.82 2.54
CA MET A 83 10.82 7.07 1.27
C MET A 83 10.04 6.40 0.12
N VAL A 84 9.30 7.18 -0.66
CA VAL A 84 8.63 6.68 -1.87
C VAL A 84 9.56 6.86 -3.07
N ARG A 85 9.93 5.74 -3.69
CA ARG A 85 10.80 5.67 -4.86
C ARG A 85 10.12 6.36 -6.06
N SER A 86 10.82 7.29 -6.73
CA SER A 86 10.34 8.06 -7.90
C SER A 86 9.92 7.20 -9.10
N ASP A 87 10.34 5.94 -9.13
CA ASP A 87 10.00 4.99 -10.21
C ASP A 87 8.57 4.43 -10.09
N ILE A 88 7.85 4.75 -9.02
CA ILE A 88 6.52 4.22 -8.73
C ILE A 88 5.47 5.30 -9.00
N PRO A 89 4.50 5.07 -9.91
CA PRO A 89 3.44 6.02 -10.13
C PRO A 89 2.63 6.20 -8.85
N LEU A 90 2.64 7.42 -8.33
CA LEU A 90 1.86 7.84 -7.17
C LEU A 90 0.47 8.26 -7.63
N GLU A 91 -0.55 7.89 -6.86
CA GLU A 91 -1.92 8.31 -7.10
C GLU A 91 -2.45 9.01 -5.85
N ILE A 92 -2.79 10.28 -5.99
CA ILE A 92 -3.40 11.04 -4.90
C ILE A 92 -4.91 10.88 -5.03
N THR A 93 -5.52 10.52 -3.90
CA THR A 93 -6.96 10.52 -3.72
C THR A 93 -7.34 11.75 -2.90
N ILE A 94 -8.09 12.68 -3.48
CA ILE A 94 -8.68 13.79 -2.74
C ILE A 94 -10.13 13.44 -2.45
N ASN A 95 -10.48 13.44 -1.16
CA ASN A 95 -11.84 13.37 -0.67
C ASN A 95 -12.28 14.78 -0.27
N LEU A 96 -13.30 15.31 -0.93
CA LEU A 96 -13.81 16.66 -0.77
C LEU A 96 -15.28 16.59 -0.34
N GLY A 97 -15.58 17.13 0.84
CA GLY A 97 -16.94 17.29 1.35
C GLY A 97 -17.33 18.76 1.36
N ILE A 98 -18.32 19.13 0.54
CA ILE A 98 -18.84 20.50 0.45
C ILE A 98 -20.30 20.53 0.91
N TYR A 99 -20.59 21.40 1.88
CA TYR A 99 -21.94 21.85 2.17
C TYR A 99 -22.29 23.05 1.30
N CYS A 100 -23.52 23.07 0.81
CA CYS A 100 -24.06 24.20 0.05
C CYS A 100 -25.40 24.63 0.63
N THR A 101 -25.51 25.91 0.98
CA THR A 101 -26.71 26.56 1.48
C THR A 101 -27.12 27.68 0.52
N SER A 102 -27.84 27.33 -0.54
CA SER A 102 -28.30 28.29 -1.56
C SER A 102 -29.80 28.15 -1.83
N GLN A 103 -30.41 29.25 -2.28
CA GLN A 103 -31.81 29.26 -2.73
C GLN A 103 -32.00 28.42 -4.00
N LYS A 104 -30.95 28.29 -4.82
CA LYS A 104 -30.95 27.44 -6.00
C LYS A 104 -30.57 26.01 -5.60
N PRO A 105 -31.34 24.99 -6.01
CA PRO A 105 -31.10 23.62 -5.57
C PRO A 105 -29.84 22.98 -6.19
N ILE A 106 -29.37 23.51 -7.32
CA ILE A 106 -28.19 23.01 -8.03
C ILE A 106 -27.27 24.18 -8.34
N GLU A 107 -26.04 24.10 -7.85
CA GLU A 107 -24.95 25.03 -8.20
C GLU A 107 -23.74 24.24 -8.71
N SER A 108 -22.74 24.95 -9.20
CA SER A 108 -21.50 24.33 -9.65
C SER A 108 -20.29 25.02 -9.06
N ALA A 109 -19.35 24.24 -8.54
CA ALA A 109 -18.03 24.71 -8.16
C ALA A 109 -16.98 24.21 -9.16
N VAL A 110 -15.88 24.94 -9.32
CA VAL A 110 -14.79 24.54 -10.21
C VAL A 110 -13.58 24.16 -9.36
N LEU A 111 -13.17 22.90 -9.44
CA LEU A 111 -11.96 22.39 -8.82
C LEU A 111 -10.83 22.40 -9.86
N THR A 112 -9.78 23.17 -9.60
CA THR A 112 -8.59 23.22 -10.44
C THR A 112 -7.44 22.50 -9.76
N ILE A 113 -6.92 21.46 -10.40
CA ILE A 113 -5.76 20.68 -9.94
C ILE A 113 -4.70 20.77 -11.04
N ASP A 114 -3.54 21.36 -10.75
CA ASP A 114 -2.43 21.45 -11.72
C ASP A 114 -2.86 21.96 -13.12
N ASN A 115 -3.64 23.05 -13.16
CA ASN A 115 -4.24 23.65 -14.36
C ASN A 115 -5.30 22.81 -15.10
N LYS A 116 -5.71 21.67 -14.56
CA LYS A 116 -6.89 20.95 -15.04
C LYS A 116 -8.09 21.32 -14.18
N SER A 117 -9.06 22.00 -14.79
CA SER A 117 -10.31 22.38 -14.15
C SER A 117 -11.38 21.31 -14.35
N GLN A 118 -12.06 20.92 -13.28
CA GLN A 118 -13.21 20.03 -13.29
C GLN A 118 -14.41 20.73 -12.62
N ARG A 119 -15.58 20.64 -13.25
CA ARG A 119 -16.82 21.18 -12.69
C ARG A 119 -17.48 20.15 -11.77
N LEU A 120 -17.87 20.61 -10.59
CA LEU A 120 -18.54 19.83 -9.56
C LEU A 120 -19.99 20.28 -9.49
N ALA A 121 -20.94 19.35 -9.62
CA ALA A 121 -22.36 19.65 -9.42
C ALA A 121 -22.69 19.54 -7.93
N LEU A 122 -23.10 20.64 -7.32
CA LEU A 122 -23.44 20.73 -5.91
C LEU A 122 -24.95 20.70 -5.74
N THR A 123 -25.41 19.85 -4.82
CA THR A 123 -26.80 19.87 -4.34
C THR A 123 -26.87 20.79 -3.13
N CYS A 124 -27.69 21.83 -3.22
CA CYS A 124 -27.78 22.90 -2.24
C CYS A 124 -29.14 22.89 -1.53
N PHE A 125 -29.14 23.32 -0.26
CA PHE A 125 -30.34 23.39 0.56
C PHE A 125 -30.64 24.83 0.97
N GLN A 126 -31.92 25.19 1.03
CA GLN A 126 -32.31 26.58 1.27
C GLN A 126 -32.05 27.03 2.71
N ASN A 127 -32.14 26.14 3.70
CA ASN A 127 -31.91 26.50 5.10
C ASN A 127 -31.54 25.29 5.96
N VAL A 128 -30.46 25.40 6.72
CA VAL A 128 -29.99 24.38 7.69
C VAL A 128 -30.90 24.35 8.93
N ASP A 129 -31.51 25.48 9.27
CA ASP A 129 -32.39 25.62 10.45
C ASP A 129 -33.71 24.86 10.31
N PHE A 130 -34.17 24.63 9.08
CA PHE A 130 -35.34 23.78 8.83
C PHE A 130 -35.12 22.33 9.26
N LEU A 131 -33.87 21.90 9.32
CA LEU A 131 -33.49 20.51 9.61
C LEU A 131 -33.18 20.33 11.09
N SER A 132 -32.53 21.31 11.72
CA SER A 132 -32.32 21.29 13.18
C SER A 132 -33.65 21.29 13.93
N THR A 133 -34.65 22.04 13.45
CA THR A 133 -35.99 22.12 14.05
C THR A 133 -36.86 20.88 13.82
N ARG A 134 -36.66 20.12 12.74
CA ARG A 134 -37.46 18.92 12.44
C ARG A 134 -36.95 17.64 13.12
N PHE A 135 -35.69 17.62 13.53
CA PHE A 135 -35.02 16.42 14.06
C PHE A 135 -34.51 16.57 15.50
N THR A 136 -35.09 17.48 16.29
CA THR A 136 -34.84 17.62 17.72
C THR A 136 -35.31 16.38 18.48
N GLY A 137 -34.45 15.37 18.64
CA GLY A 137 -34.76 14.21 19.47
C GLY A 137 -34.00 12.92 19.17
N PHE A 138 -33.35 12.81 18.01
CA PHE A 138 -32.58 11.61 17.65
C PHE A 138 -31.19 11.97 17.14
N ASP A 139 -30.20 11.92 18.03
CA ASP A 139 -28.78 12.13 17.71
C ASP A 139 -28.25 11.20 16.61
N SER A 140 -28.90 10.05 16.40
CA SER A 140 -28.57 9.14 15.30
C SER A 140 -29.10 9.65 13.96
N VAL A 141 -30.31 10.20 13.91
CA VAL A 141 -30.96 10.68 12.69
C VAL A 141 -30.34 11.99 12.23
N SER A 142 -30.02 12.90 13.16
CA SER A 142 -29.33 14.15 12.83
C SER A 142 -27.93 13.92 12.25
N LYS A 143 -27.20 12.90 12.72
CA LYS A 143 -25.91 12.49 12.16
C LYS A 143 -26.04 11.88 10.77
N THR A 144 -27.05 11.03 10.54
CA THR A 144 -27.31 10.44 9.21
C THR A 144 -27.69 11.51 8.20
N ILE A 145 -28.57 12.43 8.58
CA ILE A 145 -29.03 13.51 7.68
C ILE A 145 -27.90 14.49 7.35
N LYS A 146 -27.05 14.83 8.33
CA LYS A 146 -25.84 15.62 8.06
C LYS A 146 -24.94 14.94 7.03
N LYS A 147 -24.77 13.62 7.13
CA LYS A 147 -23.98 12.85 6.16
C LYS A 147 -24.58 12.87 4.76
N ASP A 148 -25.91 12.75 4.65
CA ASP A 148 -26.61 12.75 3.36
C ASP A 148 -26.65 14.14 2.68
N MET A 149 -26.28 15.21 3.41
CA MET A 149 -26.27 16.59 2.92
C MET A 149 -24.90 17.08 2.45
N ILE A 150 -23.85 16.33 2.73
CA ILE A 150 -22.51 16.63 2.23
C ILE A 150 -22.43 16.14 0.78
N ASN A 151 -22.06 17.03 -0.13
CA ASN A 151 -21.66 16.60 -1.47
C ASN A 151 -20.26 16.01 -1.36
N GLU A 152 -20.17 14.67 -1.32
CA GLU A 152 -18.91 13.93 -1.30
C GLU A 152 -18.38 13.73 -2.73
N PHE A 153 -17.17 14.22 -2.97
CA PHE A 153 -16.44 13.99 -4.21
C PHE A 153 -15.12 13.29 -3.95
N LYS A 154 -14.84 12.27 -4.77
CA LYS A 154 -13.59 11.53 -4.75
C LYS A 154 -12.86 11.72 -6.08
N PHE A 155 -11.66 12.28 -6.02
CA PHE A 155 -10.80 12.47 -7.19
C PHE A 155 -9.54 11.63 -7.06
N GLU A 156 -9.26 10.83 -8.08
CA GLU A 156 -8.04 10.03 -8.20
C GLU A 156 -7.26 10.56 -9.40
N PHE A 157 -6.02 10.99 -9.18
CA PHE A 157 -5.15 11.42 -10.27
C PHE A 157 -3.70 10.99 -10.06
N PRO A 158 -3.00 10.60 -11.15
CA PRO A 158 -1.60 10.26 -11.08
C PRO A 158 -0.76 11.52 -10.89
N VAL A 159 0.24 11.43 -10.02
CA VAL A 159 1.19 12.49 -9.74
C VAL A 159 2.55 12.09 -10.26
N ASN A 160 3.18 12.99 -11.01
CA ASN A 160 4.59 12.82 -11.36
C ASN A 160 5.45 13.12 -10.11
N PRO A 161 6.22 12.15 -9.60
CA PRO A 161 7.10 12.37 -8.44
C PRO A 161 8.17 13.46 -8.66
N ASP A 162 8.44 13.86 -9.91
CA ASP A 162 9.36 14.97 -10.21
C ASP A 162 8.83 16.34 -9.76
N LYS A 163 7.49 16.50 -9.72
CA LYS A 163 6.87 17.74 -9.23
C LYS A 163 6.79 17.67 -7.71
N LYS A 164 7.38 18.63 -7.00
CA LYS A 164 7.40 18.67 -5.52
C LYS A 164 6.16 19.30 -4.87
N LYS A 165 5.26 19.88 -5.67
CA LYS A 165 4.10 20.64 -5.20
C LYS A 165 2.93 20.41 -6.14
N ILE A 166 1.73 20.30 -5.58
CA ILE A 166 0.48 20.28 -6.32
C ILE A 166 -0.34 21.47 -5.87
N HIS A 167 -0.88 22.20 -6.86
CA HIS A 167 -1.73 23.35 -6.61
C HIS A 167 -3.19 22.94 -6.78
N ILE A 168 -3.97 23.09 -5.71
CA ILE A 168 -5.40 22.78 -5.67
C ILE A 168 -6.12 24.08 -5.36
N GLN A 169 -7.04 24.47 -6.24
CA GLN A 169 -7.82 25.68 -6.09
C GLN A 169 -9.29 25.36 -6.31
N LEU A 170 -10.14 25.79 -5.39
CA LEU A 170 -11.58 25.77 -5.55
C LEU A 170 -12.03 27.19 -5.93
N SER A 171 -12.53 27.36 -7.15
CA SER A 171 -13.08 28.62 -7.66
C SER A 171 -14.61 28.56 -7.71
N ASP A 172 -15.24 29.73 -7.72
CA ASP A 172 -16.71 29.96 -7.62
C ASP A 172 -17.34 29.69 -6.24
N TYR A 173 -16.55 29.79 -5.17
CA TYR A 173 -17.05 29.73 -3.80
C TYR A 173 -17.71 31.06 -3.39
N THR A 174 -19.04 31.11 -3.37
CA THR A 174 -19.83 32.19 -2.74
C THR A 174 -19.98 31.97 -1.23
N GLU A 175 -20.40 33.00 -0.47
CA GLU A 175 -20.71 32.91 0.98
C GLU A 175 -21.72 31.81 1.36
N ASN A 176 -22.43 31.28 0.36
CA ASN A 176 -23.43 30.23 0.47
C ASN A 176 -22.85 28.82 0.47
N HIS A 177 -21.55 28.67 0.24
CA HIS A 177 -20.86 27.39 0.35
C HIS A 177 -20.18 27.32 1.70
N LEU A 178 -20.17 26.14 2.32
CA LEU A 178 -19.43 25.85 3.55
C LEU A 178 -18.61 24.59 3.32
N LEU A 179 -17.29 24.69 3.48
CA LEU A 179 -16.41 23.55 3.38
C LEU A 179 -16.47 22.74 4.67
N ASP A 180 -16.84 21.45 4.60
CA ASP A 180 -16.85 20.56 5.77
C ASP A 180 -15.47 19.96 6.02
N HIS A 181 -14.97 19.24 5.01
CA HIS A 181 -13.70 18.56 5.09
C HIS A 181 -13.07 18.42 3.72
N ILE A 182 -11.75 18.53 3.68
CA ILE A 182 -10.92 18.11 2.56
C ILE A 182 -9.84 17.23 3.13
N ASN A 183 -9.78 16.00 2.65
CA ASN A 183 -8.75 15.04 3.02
C ASN A 183 -7.99 14.63 1.77
N ALA A 184 -6.69 14.87 1.74
CA ALA A 184 -5.81 14.28 0.74
C ALA A 184 -5.23 13.00 1.31
N GLN A 185 -5.39 11.91 0.56
CA GLN A 185 -4.80 10.61 0.85
C GLN A 185 -3.83 10.26 -0.27
N PHE A 186 -2.58 10.06 0.09
CA PHE A 186 -1.57 9.58 -0.85
C PHE A 186 -1.65 8.06 -0.92
N SER A 187 -1.84 7.53 -2.12
CA SER A 187 -1.89 6.10 -2.37
C SER A 187 -0.88 5.71 -3.46
N VAL A 188 -0.27 4.54 -3.29
CA VAL A 188 0.66 4.03 -4.30
C VAL A 188 -0.13 3.15 -5.25
N LYS A 189 -0.19 3.53 -6.53
CA LYS A 189 -0.85 2.71 -7.55
C LYS A 189 0.12 1.65 -8.05
N TYR A 190 0.05 0.46 -7.46
CA TYR A 190 0.82 -0.67 -7.96
C TYR A 190 0.25 -1.16 -9.29
N THR A 191 1.07 -1.15 -10.35
CA THR A 191 0.73 -1.69 -11.68
C THR A 191 1.57 -2.93 -12.00
N GLY A 192 1.12 -3.72 -12.98
CA GLY A 192 1.83 -4.90 -13.47
C GLY A 192 2.08 -5.98 -12.40
N PHE A 193 3.32 -6.44 -12.31
CA PHE A 193 3.74 -7.54 -11.44
C PHE A 193 3.49 -7.25 -9.95
N ARG A 194 3.66 -6.00 -9.51
CA ARG A 194 3.41 -5.62 -8.10
C ARG A 194 1.92 -5.77 -7.72
N LYS A 195 1.01 -5.40 -8.63
CA LYS A 195 -0.44 -5.59 -8.44
C LYS A 195 -0.79 -7.07 -8.32
N PHE A 196 -0.17 -7.89 -9.17
CA PHE A 196 -0.34 -9.35 -9.13
C PHE A 196 0.11 -9.93 -7.79
N LEU A 197 1.30 -9.55 -7.30
CA LEU A 197 1.83 -9.98 -6.00
C LEU A 197 0.92 -9.59 -4.82
N LEU A 198 0.32 -8.39 -4.85
CA LEU A 198 -0.61 -7.97 -3.80
C LEU A 198 -1.93 -8.74 -3.84
N LYS A 199 -2.47 -8.98 -5.04
CA LYS A 199 -3.73 -9.72 -5.22
C LYS A 199 -3.60 -11.18 -4.75
N TRP A 200 -2.45 -11.80 -4.98
CA TRP A 200 -2.19 -13.21 -4.67
C TRP A 200 -1.15 -13.39 -3.57
N ARG A 201 -1.16 -12.52 -2.55
CA ARG A 201 -0.10 -12.44 -1.53
C ARG A 201 0.26 -13.78 -0.90
N ILE A 202 -0.74 -14.58 -0.50
CA ILE A 202 -0.52 -15.88 0.15
C ILE A 202 0.10 -16.88 -0.84
N THR A 203 -0.47 -16.98 -2.04
CA THR A 203 0.01 -17.90 -3.08
C THR A 203 1.42 -17.53 -3.50
N CYS A 204 1.69 -16.25 -3.77
CA CYS A 204 3.02 -15.74 -4.09
C CYS A 204 4.01 -15.95 -2.94
N HIS A 205 3.57 -15.88 -1.68
CA HIS A 205 4.43 -16.15 -0.54
C HIS A 205 4.87 -17.62 -0.48
N ILE A 206 3.94 -18.56 -0.67
CA ILE A 206 4.27 -19.99 -0.69
C ILE A 206 5.20 -20.31 -1.86
N PHE A 207 4.81 -19.92 -3.08
CA PHE A 207 5.63 -20.17 -4.27
C PHE A 207 6.99 -19.47 -4.22
N GLY A 208 7.04 -18.22 -3.75
CA GLY A 208 8.26 -17.47 -3.59
C GLY A 208 9.21 -18.13 -2.60
N THR A 209 8.71 -18.55 -1.44
CA THR A 209 9.50 -19.27 -0.43
C THR A 209 10.04 -20.59 -0.99
N LEU A 210 9.23 -21.34 -1.75
CA LEU A 210 9.68 -22.58 -2.40
C LEU A 210 10.77 -22.35 -3.45
N ILE A 211 10.67 -21.28 -4.25
CA ILE A 211 11.70 -20.92 -5.23
C ILE A 211 13.01 -20.58 -4.52
N PHE A 212 12.95 -19.76 -3.46
CA PHE A 212 14.15 -19.40 -2.69
C PHE A 212 14.75 -20.62 -1.99
N ALA A 213 13.94 -21.51 -1.41
CA ALA A 213 14.42 -22.75 -0.81
C ALA A 213 15.12 -23.64 -1.85
N SER A 214 14.52 -23.79 -3.04
CA SER A 214 15.11 -24.56 -4.14
C SER A 214 16.46 -23.98 -4.61
N LEU A 215 16.57 -22.65 -4.71
CA LEU A 215 17.82 -21.98 -5.08
C LEU A 215 18.90 -22.18 -4.02
N ILE A 216 18.56 -22.02 -2.73
CA ILE A 216 19.48 -22.24 -1.62
C ILE A 216 19.95 -23.70 -1.61
N SER A 217 19.03 -24.65 -1.75
CA SER A 217 19.33 -26.08 -1.79
C SER A 217 20.24 -26.43 -2.99
N ALA A 218 20.00 -25.85 -4.17
CA ALA A 218 20.88 -26.00 -5.33
C ALA A 218 22.29 -25.46 -5.07
N CYS A 219 22.43 -24.31 -4.40
CA CYS A 219 23.73 -23.76 -4.00
C CYS A 219 24.45 -24.66 -2.99
N PHE A 220 23.73 -25.24 -2.02
CA PHE A 220 24.32 -26.19 -1.07
C PHE A 220 24.78 -27.47 -1.77
N LEU A 221 23.98 -28.02 -2.68
CA LEU A 221 24.35 -29.20 -3.47
C LEU A 221 25.58 -28.93 -4.33
N LEU A 222 25.65 -27.79 -5.00
CA LEU A 222 26.81 -27.39 -5.80
C LEU A 222 28.06 -27.24 -4.92
N SER A 223 27.93 -26.60 -3.76
CA SER A 223 29.05 -26.45 -2.82
C SER A 223 29.53 -27.81 -2.29
N PHE A 224 28.60 -28.72 -2.01
CA PHE A 224 28.90 -30.08 -1.59
C PHE A 224 29.61 -30.88 -2.68
N THR A 225 29.12 -30.85 -3.92
CA THR A 225 29.73 -31.58 -5.03
C THR A 225 31.13 -31.05 -5.36
N VAL A 226 31.36 -29.73 -5.26
CA VAL A 226 32.70 -29.15 -5.43
C VAL A 226 33.63 -29.60 -4.30
N ALA A 227 33.21 -29.47 -3.04
CA ALA A 227 34.04 -29.80 -1.89
C ALA A 227 34.44 -31.28 -1.85
N PHE A 228 33.50 -32.19 -2.08
CA PHE A 228 33.74 -33.63 -2.00
C PHE A 228 34.12 -34.28 -3.33
N GLY A 229 33.72 -33.69 -4.45
CA GLY A 229 34.14 -34.14 -5.78
C GLY A 229 35.62 -33.88 -6.05
N TYR A 230 36.17 -32.78 -5.52
CA TYR A 230 37.61 -32.49 -5.61
C TYR A 230 38.44 -33.50 -4.80
N ILE A 231 37.95 -33.95 -3.65
CA ILE A 231 38.60 -34.95 -2.79
C ILE A 231 38.67 -36.34 -3.46
N TYR A 232 37.77 -36.64 -4.41
CA TYR A 232 37.77 -37.93 -5.10
C TYR A 232 38.74 -37.98 -6.31
N VAL A 233 39.20 -36.81 -6.78
CA VAL A 233 40.09 -36.69 -7.95
C VAL A 233 41.55 -36.42 -7.55
N SER A 234 41.82 -36.04 -6.29
CA SER A 234 43.15 -35.91 -5.71
C SER A 234 43.59 -37.18 -4.97
#